data_AF-A0A8T5XQK3-F1
#
_entry.id   AF-A0A8T5XQK3-F1
#
_cell.length_a   1.000
_cell.length_b   1.000
_cell.length_c   1.000
_cell.angle_alpha   90.00
_cell.angle_beta   90.00
_cell.angle_gamma   90.00
#
_symmetry.space_group_name_H-M   'P 1'
#
loop_
_entity.id
_entity.type
_entity.pdbx_description
1 polymer ?
#
loop_
_entity_poly.entity_id
_entity_poly.type
_entity_poly.pdbx_seq_one_letter_code
_entity_poly.pdbx_strand_id
1 'polypeptide(L)'
;MKIIIDPGHGGKDPGGGNNKYFKEKDMTLKISIYQYNRLKELGVNVDITRKEDVYLSPKNRTEIIRNSKADICISNHINSFSNENVQGAEIIHSIYSDGELANILLNELVKNGAIRRRVFSKANPQNPNRDYYYMNRDTASVETVIVEYGFASNLSDTQKLLNNWMDYAEAVVKGVCNYINHPYNNINTSLKLVGPSKASLLQMETWARNNRATYKFIDAAKLYLKYGSLTKLRGDILYCQSAKETNFGKYTGVVKEEMNNFAGIKIKNPTGDNISDHETFKSIEDGVRAHFNHMCAYVGITPIGIPHDRYYIVKSLDWASTVRYVEELGGKWAPDKNYGVSIKNLLNKLLNTEIDVINYKKLYEKCLKEREKLNYEIELLKEKINKIKSIVED
;
A
#
# COMPACT_ATOMS: atom_id res chain seq x y z
N MET A 1 6.97 -5.16 24.46
CA MET A 1 6.92 -6.50 23.88
C MET A 1 7.69 -6.49 22.56
N LYS A 2 8.49 -7.51 22.30
CA LYS A 2 9.23 -7.71 21.06
C LYS A 2 8.73 -8.95 20.35
N ILE A 3 8.60 -8.86 19.03
CA ILE A 3 8.08 -9.92 18.17
C ILE A 3 9.17 -10.38 17.22
N ILE A 4 9.20 -11.66 16.89
CA ILE A 4 9.94 -12.14 15.72
C ILE A 4 9.01 -12.88 14.76
N ILE A 5 9.11 -12.55 13.47
CA ILE A 5 8.40 -13.27 12.41
C ILE A 5 9.33 -14.29 11.79
N ASP A 6 8.86 -15.52 11.62
CA ASP A 6 9.62 -16.59 10.98
C ASP A 6 8.92 -17.06 9.69
N PRO A 7 9.46 -16.73 8.51
CA PRO A 7 9.00 -17.31 7.27
C PRO A 7 9.49 -18.77 7.15
N GLY A 8 8.59 -19.74 7.20
CA GLY A 8 8.89 -21.17 7.08
C GLY A 8 9.75 -21.51 5.87
N HIS A 9 10.59 -22.55 5.96
CA HIS A 9 11.39 -23.06 4.84
C HIS A 9 12.37 -22.03 4.24
N GLY A 10 12.82 -22.22 2.99
CA GLY A 10 13.69 -21.30 2.26
C GLY A 10 14.92 -21.96 1.61
N GLY A 11 15.42 -21.34 0.54
CA GLY A 11 16.56 -21.83 -0.23
C GLY A 11 16.29 -23.23 -0.78
N LYS A 12 17.11 -24.20 -0.35
CA LYS A 12 17.02 -25.61 -0.76
C LYS A 12 15.83 -26.37 -0.16
N ASP A 13 15.17 -25.82 0.85
CA ASP A 13 13.96 -26.40 1.44
C ASP A 13 12.73 -25.68 0.86
N PRO A 14 11.95 -26.31 -0.04
CA PRO A 14 10.77 -25.71 -0.62
C PRO A 14 9.55 -25.72 0.32
N GLY A 15 9.58 -26.51 1.39
CA GLY A 15 8.42 -26.85 2.21
C GLY A 15 7.59 -28.00 1.68
N GLY A 16 6.53 -28.36 2.42
CA GLY A 16 5.56 -29.42 2.07
C GLY A 16 4.29 -28.89 1.41
N GLY A 17 3.93 -27.63 1.69
CA GLY A 17 2.78 -26.90 1.16
C GLY A 17 2.98 -26.37 -0.26
N ASN A 18 3.47 -27.19 -1.18
CA ASN A 18 3.68 -26.78 -2.58
C ASN A 18 2.54 -27.29 -3.47
N ASN A 19 2.24 -26.55 -4.54
CA ASN A 19 1.38 -27.00 -5.63
C ASN A 19 1.82 -26.35 -6.96
N LYS A 20 1.01 -26.51 -8.02
CA LYS A 20 1.33 -25.93 -9.35
C LYS A 20 1.28 -24.40 -9.40
N TYR A 21 0.72 -23.73 -8.38
CA TYR A 21 0.52 -22.28 -8.35
C TYR A 21 1.54 -21.55 -7.49
N PHE A 22 2.00 -22.16 -6.39
CA PHE A 22 3.00 -21.57 -5.50
C PHE A 22 3.85 -22.63 -4.80
N LYS A 23 5.03 -22.19 -4.33
CA LYS A 23 5.83 -22.92 -3.34
C LYS A 23 5.59 -22.34 -1.96
N GLU A 24 5.57 -23.21 -0.95
CA GLU A 24 5.36 -22.80 0.45
C GLU A 24 6.38 -21.75 0.87
N LYS A 25 7.67 -21.99 0.61
CA LYS A 25 8.75 -21.05 0.97
C LYS A 25 8.59 -19.63 0.41
N ASP A 26 7.95 -19.48 -0.76
CA ASP A 26 7.77 -18.20 -1.43
C ASP A 26 6.56 -17.46 -0.85
N MET A 27 5.46 -18.20 -0.61
CA MET A 27 4.25 -17.63 -0.02
C MET A 27 4.46 -17.25 1.45
N THR A 28 5.15 -18.09 2.23
CA THR A 28 5.51 -17.80 3.62
C THR A 28 6.44 -16.59 3.73
N LEU A 29 7.42 -16.45 2.83
CA LEU A 29 8.25 -15.24 2.74
C LEU A 29 7.42 -13.99 2.44
N LYS A 30 6.52 -14.06 1.46
CA LYS A 30 5.63 -12.96 1.06
C LYS A 30 4.75 -12.48 2.21
N ILE A 31 4.07 -13.42 2.89
CA ILE A 31 3.22 -13.14 4.06
C ILE A 31 4.05 -12.53 5.20
N SER A 32 5.20 -13.12 5.50
CA SER A 32 6.03 -12.69 6.62
C SER A 32 6.64 -11.30 6.43
N ILE A 33 7.06 -10.96 5.21
CA ILE A 33 7.58 -9.62 4.89
C ILE A 33 6.49 -8.56 5.04
N TYR A 34 5.27 -8.87 4.62
CA TYR A 34 4.13 -8.00 4.85
C TYR A 34 3.92 -7.76 6.35
N GLN A 35 3.82 -8.83 7.15
CA GLN A 35 3.62 -8.73 8.61
C GLN A 35 4.74 -7.95 9.29
N TYR A 36 5.99 -8.23 8.94
CA TYR A 36 7.16 -7.54 9.49
C TYR A 36 7.09 -6.03 9.22
N ASN A 37 6.85 -5.63 7.97
CA ASN A 37 6.75 -4.21 7.61
C ASN A 37 5.56 -3.54 8.29
N ARG A 38 4.45 -4.26 8.39
CA ARG A 38 3.22 -3.74 8.99
C ARG A 38 3.34 -3.54 10.49
N LEU A 39 3.90 -4.51 11.21
CA LEU A 39 4.18 -4.38 12.65
C LEU A 39 5.16 -3.23 12.90
N LYS A 40 6.18 -3.05 12.04
CA LYS A 40 7.04 -1.85 12.08
C LYS A 40 6.29 -0.54 11.88
N GLU A 41 5.40 -0.47 10.90
CA GLU A 41 4.56 0.71 10.65
C GLU A 41 3.70 1.06 11.86
N LEU A 42 3.19 0.05 12.56
CA LEU A 42 2.41 0.20 13.79
C LEU A 42 3.29 0.57 15.01
N GLY A 43 4.61 0.68 14.87
CA GLY A 43 5.53 1.01 15.96
C GLY A 43 5.85 -0.17 16.88
N VAL A 44 5.57 -1.41 16.45
CA VAL A 44 5.92 -2.62 17.20
C VAL A 44 7.39 -2.97 16.98
N ASN A 45 8.10 -3.31 18.07
CA ASN A 45 9.47 -3.81 18.00
C ASN A 45 9.46 -5.22 17.40
N VAL A 46 9.86 -5.36 16.14
CA VAL A 46 9.77 -6.61 15.39
C VAL A 46 11.05 -6.94 14.63
N ASP A 47 11.47 -8.20 14.75
CA ASP A 47 12.54 -8.83 13.98
C ASP A 47 11.98 -9.88 13.01
N ILE A 48 12.82 -10.42 12.12
CA ILE A 48 12.46 -11.47 11.18
C ILE A 48 13.65 -12.41 10.95
N THR A 49 13.41 -13.72 10.87
CA THR A 49 14.50 -14.72 10.75
C THR A 49 15.17 -14.72 9.37
N ARG A 50 14.43 -14.47 8.30
CA ARG A 50 14.95 -14.30 6.93
C ARG A 50 14.15 -13.27 6.14
N LYS A 51 14.83 -12.49 5.28
CA LYS A 51 14.18 -11.51 4.38
C LYS A 51 14.23 -11.90 2.90
N GLU A 52 14.91 -12.99 2.60
CA GLU A 52 15.19 -13.47 1.25
C GLU A 52 15.01 -14.99 1.18
N ASP A 53 15.13 -15.56 -0.03
CA ASP A 53 15.04 -17.00 -0.26
C ASP A 53 16.35 -17.71 0.13
N VAL A 54 16.59 -17.81 1.44
CA VAL A 54 17.77 -18.47 2.02
C VAL A 54 17.36 -19.63 2.92
N TYR A 55 18.17 -20.69 2.92
CA TYR A 55 17.95 -21.84 3.79
C TYR A 55 18.47 -21.57 5.20
N LEU A 56 17.62 -21.82 6.21
CA LEU A 56 18.01 -21.89 7.61
C LEU A 56 17.83 -23.31 8.13
N SER A 57 18.89 -23.91 8.66
CA SER A 57 18.77 -25.18 9.39
C SER A 57 17.88 -25.00 10.63
N PRO A 58 17.23 -26.05 11.14
CA PRO A 58 16.44 -25.96 12.38
C PRO A 58 17.22 -25.36 13.55
N LYS A 59 18.51 -25.71 13.67
CA LYS A 59 19.41 -25.15 14.71
C LYS A 59 19.60 -23.65 14.53
N ASN A 60 19.96 -23.19 13.33
CA ASN A 60 20.22 -21.76 13.07
C ASN A 60 18.94 -20.93 13.21
N ARG A 61 17.80 -21.43 12.70
CA ARG A 61 16.51 -20.77 12.80
C ARG A 61 16.10 -20.54 14.26
N THR A 62 16.16 -21.59 15.07
CA THR A 62 15.82 -21.49 16.50
C THR A 62 16.83 -20.66 17.28
N GLU A 63 18.11 -20.66 16.89
CA GLU A 63 19.12 -19.79 17.49
C GLU A 63 18.87 -18.30 17.22
N ILE A 64 18.50 -17.92 15.99
CA ILE A 64 18.08 -16.55 15.68
C ILE A 64 16.91 -16.13 16.58
N ILE A 65 15.91 -17.00 16.74
CA ILE A 65 14.73 -16.72 17.57
C ILE A 65 15.12 -16.57 19.04
N ARG A 66 15.88 -17.50 19.62
CA ARG A 66 16.34 -17.41 21.01
C ARG A 66 17.16 -16.14 21.27
N ASN A 67 18.02 -15.78 20.34
CA ASN A 67 18.91 -14.61 20.48
C ASN A 67 18.21 -13.27 20.20
N SER A 68 17.01 -13.30 19.61
CA SER A 68 16.25 -12.10 19.28
C SER A 68 15.77 -11.33 20.53
N LYS A 69 15.69 -11.97 21.70
CA LYS A 69 15.02 -11.42 22.89
C LYS A 69 13.54 -11.06 22.63
N ALA A 70 12.91 -11.73 21.65
CA ALA A 70 11.48 -11.60 21.42
C ALA A 70 10.70 -12.31 22.53
N ASP A 71 9.50 -11.82 22.80
CA ASP A 71 8.54 -12.45 23.70
C ASP A 71 7.72 -13.50 22.93
N ILE A 72 7.37 -13.19 21.67
CA ILE A 72 6.57 -14.07 20.81
C ILE A 72 7.21 -14.27 19.42
N CYS A 73 7.00 -15.46 18.85
CA CYS A 73 7.40 -15.83 17.49
C CYS A 73 6.19 -16.30 16.68
N ILE A 74 5.99 -15.69 15.50
CA ILE A 74 4.96 -16.11 14.53
C ILE A 74 5.65 -16.85 13.38
N SER A 75 5.53 -18.18 13.36
CA SER A 75 6.11 -19.05 12.33
C SER A 75 5.08 -19.34 11.24
N ASN A 76 5.25 -18.77 10.05
CA ASN A 76 4.27 -18.85 8.96
C ASN A 76 4.54 -20.04 8.04
N HIS A 77 3.53 -20.88 7.81
CA HIS A 77 3.57 -22.11 7.03
C HIS A 77 2.31 -22.32 6.18
N ILE A 78 2.38 -23.27 5.25
CA ILE A 78 1.22 -23.75 4.50
C ILE A 78 1.23 -25.27 4.53
N ASN A 79 0.11 -25.84 4.96
CA ASN A 79 0.03 -27.26 5.21
C ASN A 79 -0.11 -28.04 3.89
N SER A 80 0.07 -29.34 3.97
CA SER A 80 -0.22 -30.29 2.91
C SER A 80 -0.57 -31.63 3.51
N PHE A 81 -1.54 -32.31 2.89
CA PHE A 81 -1.97 -33.63 3.33
C PHE A 81 -2.37 -34.49 2.14
N SER A 82 -2.15 -35.81 2.26
CA SER A 82 -2.40 -36.76 1.17
C SER A 82 -3.87 -36.83 0.76
N ASN A 83 -4.79 -36.59 1.68
CA ASN A 83 -6.20 -36.41 1.36
C ASN A 83 -6.49 -34.94 1.01
N GLU A 84 -6.72 -34.66 -0.28
CA GLU A 84 -6.97 -33.33 -0.82
C GLU A 84 -8.26 -32.66 -0.31
N ASN A 85 -9.16 -33.41 0.34
CA ASN A 85 -10.36 -32.85 0.97
C ASN A 85 -10.08 -32.17 2.32
N VAL A 86 -8.88 -32.38 2.89
CA VAL A 86 -8.46 -31.75 4.14
C VAL A 86 -8.17 -30.28 3.89
N GLN A 87 -8.88 -29.40 4.60
CA GLN A 87 -8.80 -27.95 4.43
C GLN A 87 -8.91 -27.21 5.76
N GLY A 88 -8.66 -25.91 5.69
CA GLY A 88 -8.82 -24.92 6.74
C GLY A 88 -7.54 -24.58 7.49
N ALA A 89 -7.48 -23.36 7.99
CA ALA A 89 -6.38 -22.84 8.78
C ALA A 89 -6.31 -23.53 10.15
N GLU A 90 -5.10 -23.91 10.56
CA GLU A 90 -4.83 -24.43 11.89
C GLU A 90 -3.63 -23.71 12.53
N ILE A 91 -3.68 -23.54 13.85
CA ILE A 91 -2.60 -22.90 14.61
C ILE A 91 -2.08 -23.88 15.64
N ILE A 92 -0.76 -24.05 15.65
CA ILE A 92 -0.07 -24.97 16.56
C ILE A 92 0.64 -24.16 17.63
N HIS A 93 0.38 -24.48 18.89
CA HIS A 93 1.07 -23.89 20.05
C HIS A 93 1.82 -24.97 20.84
N SER A 94 2.67 -24.53 21.77
CA SER A 94 3.36 -25.45 22.68
C SER A 94 2.39 -26.18 23.60
N ILE A 95 2.72 -27.41 23.98
CA ILE A 95 2.02 -28.18 25.04
C ILE A 95 2.05 -27.47 26.40
N TYR A 96 2.91 -26.47 26.58
CA TYR A 96 3.03 -25.65 27.78
C TYR A 96 2.31 -24.29 27.70
N SER A 97 1.72 -23.95 26.55
CA SER A 97 0.89 -22.76 26.36
C SER A 97 -0.59 -23.12 26.50
N ASP A 98 -1.40 -22.18 27.00
CA ASP A 98 -2.86 -22.29 27.06
C ASP A 98 -3.53 -22.08 25.68
N GLY A 99 -2.75 -21.68 24.67
CA GLY A 99 -3.19 -21.47 23.30
C GLY A 99 -3.97 -20.17 23.10
N GLU A 100 -3.91 -19.20 24.01
CA GLU A 100 -4.62 -17.91 23.90
C GLU A 100 -4.26 -17.18 22.60
N LEU A 101 -2.96 -16.94 22.37
CA LEU A 101 -2.46 -16.31 21.14
C LEU A 101 -2.94 -17.08 19.91
N ALA A 102 -2.79 -18.41 19.91
CA ALA A 102 -3.19 -19.26 18.79
C ALA A 102 -4.69 -19.14 18.47
N ASN A 103 -5.56 -19.08 19.49
CA ASN A 103 -6.99 -18.88 19.32
C ASN A 103 -7.32 -17.50 18.75
N ILE A 104 -6.66 -16.44 19.25
CA ILE A 104 -6.84 -15.07 18.73
C ILE A 104 -6.48 -15.01 17.25
N LEU A 105 -5.33 -15.59 16.85
CA LEU A 105 -4.90 -15.59 15.45
C LEU A 105 -5.88 -16.36 14.55
N LEU A 106 -6.32 -17.56 14.96
CA LEU A 106 -7.30 -18.31 14.18
C LEU A 106 -8.63 -17.56 14.07
N ASN A 107 -9.08 -16.90 15.14
CA ASN A 107 -10.31 -16.11 15.13
C ASN A 107 -10.24 -14.96 14.13
N GLU A 108 -9.13 -14.21 14.10
CA GLU A 108 -8.97 -13.13 13.11
C GLU A 108 -8.85 -13.65 11.68
N LEU A 109 -8.17 -14.79 11.45
CA LEU A 109 -8.12 -15.41 10.12
C LEU A 109 -9.51 -15.80 9.62
N VAL A 110 -10.33 -16.42 10.48
CA VAL A 110 -11.69 -16.83 10.14
C VAL A 110 -12.59 -15.61 9.85
N LYS A 111 -12.45 -14.52 10.61
CA LYS A 111 -13.16 -13.26 10.32
C LYS A 111 -12.82 -12.69 8.95
N ASN A 112 -11.64 -13.00 8.42
CA ASN A 112 -11.18 -12.57 7.10
C ASN A 112 -11.36 -13.66 6.02
N GLY A 113 -12.18 -14.68 6.29
CA GLY A 113 -12.62 -15.65 5.28
C GLY A 113 -11.75 -16.90 5.16
N ALA A 114 -10.82 -17.15 6.08
CA ALA A 114 -10.17 -18.46 6.19
C ALA A 114 -11.18 -19.50 6.71
N ILE A 115 -11.08 -20.74 6.23
CA ILE A 115 -11.88 -21.85 6.78
C ILE A 115 -11.29 -22.24 8.14
N ARG A 116 -12.13 -22.35 9.18
CA ARG A 116 -11.68 -22.82 10.48
C ARG A 116 -11.37 -24.31 10.42
N ARG A 117 -10.18 -24.72 10.86
CA ARG A 117 -9.87 -26.12 11.17
C ARG A 117 -9.75 -26.37 12.66
N ARG A 118 -8.66 -25.91 13.30
CA ARG A 118 -8.43 -26.12 14.75
C ARG A 118 -7.26 -25.31 15.31
N VAL A 119 -7.24 -25.15 16.63
CA VAL A 119 -6.04 -24.83 17.41
C VAL A 119 -5.66 -26.09 18.19
N PHE A 120 -4.37 -26.45 18.20
CA PHE A 120 -3.91 -27.63 18.93
C PHE A 120 -2.44 -27.54 19.34
N SER A 121 -2.05 -28.39 20.28
CA SER A 121 -0.66 -28.71 20.61
C SER A 121 -0.41 -30.20 20.38
N LYS A 122 0.86 -30.59 20.26
CA LYS A 122 1.23 -32.00 20.00
C LYS A 122 2.48 -32.37 20.77
N ALA A 123 2.33 -33.31 21.71
CA ALA A 123 3.46 -33.91 22.42
C ALA A 123 4.29 -34.81 21.50
N ASN A 124 5.59 -34.87 21.74
CA ASN A 124 6.50 -35.76 21.04
C ASN A 124 6.24 -37.22 21.49
N PRO A 125 5.95 -38.16 20.56
CA PRO A 125 5.65 -39.55 20.92
C PRO A 125 6.79 -40.27 21.66
N GLN A 126 8.04 -39.89 21.41
CA GLN A 126 9.22 -40.47 22.05
C GLN A 126 9.55 -39.80 23.40
N ASN A 127 9.06 -38.59 23.63
CA ASN A 127 9.20 -37.89 24.91
C ASN A 127 8.00 -36.95 25.12
N PRO A 128 6.92 -37.42 25.78
CA PRO A 128 5.70 -36.64 25.94
C PRO A 128 5.85 -35.31 26.69
N ASN A 129 6.96 -35.13 27.42
CA ASN A 129 7.32 -33.87 28.08
C ASN A 129 8.04 -32.89 27.14
N ARG A 130 7.90 -33.06 25.82
CA ARG A 130 8.46 -32.13 24.82
C ARG A 130 7.48 -31.95 23.69
N ASP A 131 7.50 -30.76 23.11
CA ASP A 131 6.76 -30.49 21.88
C ASP A 131 7.24 -31.35 20.70
N TYR A 132 6.31 -31.80 19.88
CA TYR A 132 6.60 -32.53 18.64
C TYR A 132 7.35 -31.64 17.64
N TYR A 133 6.84 -30.42 17.42
CA TYR A 133 7.43 -29.47 16.47
C TYR A 133 8.63 -28.77 17.08
N TYR A 134 9.75 -28.76 16.35
CA TYR A 134 10.99 -28.17 16.85
C TYR A 134 10.86 -26.66 17.10
N MET A 135 10.00 -25.96 16.35
CA MET A 135 9.76 -24.53 16.54
C MET A 135 9.08 -24.21 17.88
N ASN A 136 8.23 -25.09 18.42
CA ASN A 136 7.70 -24.90 19.78
C ASN A 136 8.71 -25.38 20.84
N ARG A 137 9.46 -26.43 20.53
CA ARG A 137 10.37 -27.11 21.49
C ARG A 137 11.68 -26.38 21.75
N ASP A 138 12.27 -25.79 20.71
CA ASP A 138 13.69 -25.42 20.70
C ASP A 138 13.90 -23.88 20.67
N THR A 139 12.84 -23.08 20.80
CA THR A 139 12.87 -21.59 20.84
C THR A 139 12.96 -21.00 22.25
N ALA A 140 13.22 -21.84 23.26
CA ALA A 140 13.39 -21.46 24.67
C ALA A 140 12.19 -20.71 25.24
N SER A 141 12.39 -19.51 25.81
CA SER A 141 11.34 -18.73 26.46
C SER A 141 10.46 -17.93 25.49
N VAL A 142 10.74 -17.98 24.17
CA VAL A 142 9.95 -17.25 23.17
C VAL A 142 8.68 -18.04 22.86
N GLU A 143 7.51 -17.51 23.21
CA GLU A 143 6.24 -18.17 22.89
C GLU A 143 6.07 -18.25 21.38
N THR A 144 6.17 -19.46 20.85
CA THR A 144 6.18 -19.69 19.40
C THR A 144 4.88 -20.34 18.97
N VAL A 145 4.20 -19.74 17.99
CA VAL A 145 3.04 -20.33 17.33
C VAL A 145 3.36 -20.60 15.85
N ILE A 146 2.89 -21.73 15.34
CA ILE A 146 2.99 -22.09 13.93
C ILE A 146 1.63 -21.84 13.29
N VAL A 147 1.59 -20.95 12.31
CA VAL A 147 0.39 -20.56 11.56
C VAL A 147 0.36 -21.34 10.26
N GLU A 148 -0.54 -22.31 10.16
CA GLU A 148 -0.85 -23.01 8.92
C GLU A 148 -2.08 -22.36 8.29
N TYR A 149 -1.89 -21.55 7.25
CA TYR A 149 -2.97 -20.75 6.68
C TYR A 149 -4.05 -21.55 5.91
N GLY A 150 -3.78 -22.82 5.65
CA GLY A 150 -4.61 -23.74 4.87
C GLY A 150 -3.76 -24.84 4.25
N PHE A 151 -4.36 -25.69 3.43
CA PHE A 151 -3.70 -26.84 2.79
C PHE A 151 -3.45 -26.56 1.30
N ALA A 152 -2.19 -26.55 0.87
CA ALA A 152 -1.82 -26.39 -0.54
C ALA A 152 -2.32 -27.54 -1.43
N SER A 153 -2.56 -28.71 -0.84
CA SER A 153 -3.17 -29.86 -1.52
C SER A 153 -4.69 -29.72 -1.70
N ASN A 154 -5.34 -28.77 -1.02
CA ASN A 154 -6.75 -28.48 -1.21
C ASN A 154 -6.95 -27.28 -2.14
N LEU A 155 -7.80 -27.46 -3.17
CA LEU A 155 -8.03 -26.42 -4.18
C LEU A 155 -8.71 -25.17 -3.59
N SER A 156 -9.62 -25.33 -2.62
CA SER A 156 -10.35 -24.20 -2.01
C SER A 156 -9.42 -23.32 -1.18
N ASP A 157 -8.56 -23.93 -0.36
CA ASP A 157 -7.54 -23.21 0.42
C ASP A 157 -6.49 -22.58 -0.50
N THR A 158 -6.08 -23.28 -1.55
CA THR A 158 -5.17 -22.74 -2.58
C THR A 158 -5.73 -21.46 -3.21
N GLN A 159 -6.99 -21.47 -3.64
CA GLN A 159 -7.64 -20.30 -4.22
C GLN A 159 -7.76 -19.14 -3.21
N LYS A 160 -8.13 -19.46 -1.97
CA LYS A 160 -8.21 -18.47 -0.88
C LYS A 160 -6.85 -17.84 -0.60
N LEU A 161 -5.79 -18.64 -0.53
CA LEU A 161 -4.42 -18.14 -0.33
C LEU A 161 -3.98 -17.24 -1.49
N LEU A 162 -4.19 -17.64 -2.74
CA LEU A 162 -3.83 -16.82 -3.89
C LEU A 162 -4.55 -15.46 -3.89
N ASN A 163 -5.83 -15.45 -3.54
CA ASN A 163 -6.67 -14.26 -3.62
C ASN A 163 -6.59 -13.37 -2.37
N ASN A 164 -6.42 -13.97 -1.18
CA ASN A 164 -6.63 -13.30 0.11
C ASN A 164 -5.39 -13.35 1.03
N TRP A 165 -4.21 -13.76 0.55
CA TRP A 165 -3.00 -13.86 1.38
C TRP A 165 -2.70 -12.58 2.18
N MET A 166 -2.99 -11.41 1.60
CA MET A 166 -2.72 -10.12 2.24
C MET A 166 -3.70 -9.85 3.40
N ASP A 167 -4.97 -10.19 3.22
CA ASP A 167 -5.98 -10.10 4.27
C ASP A 167 -5.68 -11.07 5.41
N TYR A 168 -5.17 -12.27 5.09
CA TYR A 168 -4.72 -13.24 6.10
C TYR A 168 -3.47 -12.77 6.83
N ALA A 169 -2.53 -12.13 6.12
CA ALA A 169 -1.35 -11.54 6.73
C ALA A 169 -1.76 -10.41 7.71
N GLU A 170 -2.66 -9.51 7.30
CA GLU A 170 -3.17 -8.42 8.16
C GLU A 170 -4.01 -8.96 9.32
N ALA A 171 -4.78 -10.02 9.12
CA ALA A 171 -5.53 -10.68 10.18
C ALA A 171 -4.60 -11.17 11.31
N VAL A 172 -3.45 -11.75 10.95
CA VAL A 172 -2.44 -12.15 11.92
C VAL A 172 -1.80 -10.94 12.61
N VAL A 173 -1.50 -9.87 11.89
CA VAL A 173 -1.01 -8.61 12.50
C VAL A 173 -2.00 -8.07 13.53
N LYS A 174 -3.29 -8.00 13.16
CA LYS A 174 -4.36 -7.54 14.04
C LYS A 174 -4.50 -8.43 15.28
N GLY A 175 -4.48 -9.75 15.09
CA GLY A 175 -4.55 -10.71 16.19
C GLY A 175 -3.36 -10.57 17.14
N VAL A 176 -2.15 -10.40 16.60
CA VAL A 176 -0.95 -10.09 17.37
C VAL A 176 -1.13 -8.79 18.16
N CYS A 177 -1.54 -7.69 17.52
CA CYS A 177 -1.74 -6.41 18.20
C CYS A 177 -2.75 -6.50 19.34
N ASN A 178 -3.85 -7.23 19.13
CA ASN A 178 -4.85 -7.49 20.17
C ASN A 178 -4.25 -8.26 21.34
N TYR A 179 -3.49 -9.33 21.07
CA TYR A 179 -2.86 -10.14 22.11
C TYR A 179 -1.86 -9.32 22.94
N ILE A 180 -1.08 -8.46 22.30
CA ILE A 180 -0.07 -7.65 22.97
C ILE A 180 -0.61 -6.33 23.55
N ASN A 181 -1.93 -6.11 23.49
CA ASN A 181 -2.61 -4.85 23.86
C ASN A 181 -1.99 -3.60 23.19
N HIS A 182 -1.53 -3.74 21.95
CA HIS A 182 -0.95 -2.64 21.17
C HIS A 182 -2.03 -2.00 20.29
N PRO A 183 -2.10 -0.65 20.19
CA PRO A 183 -3.06 0.02 19.33
C PRO A 183 -2.99 -0.48 17.88
N TYR A 184 -4.03 -1.18 17.47
CA TYR A 184 -4.22 -1.59 16.10
C TYR A 184 -5.03 -0.52 15.38
N ASN A 185 -4.33 0.32 14.63
CA ASN A 185 -4.99 1.22 13.69
C ASN A 185 -5.31 0.42 12.44
N ASN A 186 -6.61 0.19 12.21
CA ASN A 186 -7.10 -0.42 10.98
C ASN A 186 -6.36 0.19 9.82
N ILE A 187 -5.82 -0.71 9.03
CA ILE A 187 -5.37 -0.43 7.71
C ILE A 187 -6.51 0.30 6.96
N ASN A 188 -6.32 1.57 6.62
CA ASN A 188 -7.11 2.20 5.56
C ASN A 188 -6.53 1.72 4.21
N THR A 189 -6.39 0.40 3.98
CA THR A 189 -5.41 -0.16 3.00
C THR A 189 -5.89 -0.97 1.82
N SER A 190 -7.16 -0.85 1.47
CA SER A 190 -7.54 -1.07 0.08
C SER A 190 -8.03 0.26 -0.46
N LEU A 191 -7.16 0.95 -1.21
CA LEU A 191 -7.48 2.26 -1.74
C LEU A 191 -8.39 2.07 -2.96
N LYS A 192 -9.71 2.21 -2.76
CA LYS A 192 -10.70 2.08 -3.84
C LYS A 192 -10.43 3.07 -4.96
N LEU A 193 -10.40 2.58 -6.19
CA LEU A 193 -10.27 3.38 -7.41
C LEU A 193 -11.57 4.14 -7.74
N VAL A 194 -12.72 3.58 -7.36
CA VAL A 194 -14.04 4.18 -7.56
C VAL A 194 -14.44 4.99 -6.33
N GLY A 195 -14.93 6.20 -6.57
CA GLY A 195 -15.41 7.13 -5.55
C GLY A 195 -15.02 8.59 -5.86
N PRO A 196 -15.51 9.54 -5.05
CA PRO A 196 -15.10 10.93 -5.18
C PRO A 196 -13.61 11.09 -4.83
N SER A 197 -12.93 11.98 -5.55
CA SER A 197 -11.61 12.48 -5.12
C SER A 197 -11.71 13.08 -3.72
N LYS A 198 -10.71 12.84 -2.89
CA LYS A 198 -10.60 13.42 -1.54
C LYS A 198 -9.81 14.72 -1.55
N ALA A 199 -8.83 14.85 -2.45
CA ALA A 199 -8.05 16.08 -2.57
C ALA A 199 -8.81 17.20 -3.29
N SER A 200 -8.60 18.44 -2.84
CA SER A 200 -9.07 19.64 -3.54
C SER A 200 -8.14 20.02 -4.70
N LEU A 201 -8.63 20.83 -5.65
CA LEU A 201 -7.81 21.35 -6.74
C LEU A 201 -6.57 22.09 -6.22
N LEU A 202 -6.76 23.01 -5.26
CA LEU A 202 -5.67 23.77 -4.68
C LEU A 202 -4.63 22.85 -4.02
N GLN A 203 -5.07 21.77 -3.36
CA GLN A 203 -4.17 20.81 -2.75
C GLN A 203 -3.36 20.03 -3.78
N MET A 204 -4.01 19.56 -4.86
CA MET A 204 -3.32 18.88 -5.97
C MET A 204 -2.28 19.77 -6.64
N GLU A 205 -2.63 21.03 -6.92
CA GLU A 205 -1.71 21.99 -7.53
C GLU A 205 -0.56 22.37 -6.60
N THR A 206 -0.84 22.61 -5.32
CA THR A 206 0.18 22.94 -4.31
C THR A 206 1.16 21.77 -4.15
N TRP A 207 0.65 20.55 -4.08
CA TRP A 207 1.47 19.34 -4.00
C TRP A 207 2.36 19.19 -5.25
N ALA A 208 1.83 19.44 -6.44
CA ALA A 208 2.59 19.39 -7.68
C ALA A 208 3.69 20.47 -7.70
N ARG A 209 3.39 21.72 -7.31
CA ARG A 209 4.37 22.81 -7.19
C ARG A 209 5.49 22.46 -6.20
N ASN A 210 5.15 21.92 -5.03
CA ASN A 210 6.12 21.50 -4.01
C ASN A 210 7.08 20.41 -4.53
N ASN A 211 6.64 19.60 -5.50
CA ASN A 211 7.47 18.57 -6.16
C ASN A 211 8.14 19.07 -7.46
N ARG A 212 8.13 20.39 -7.70
CA ARG A 212 8.71 21.04 -8.89
C ARG A 212 8.14 20.47 -10.19
N ALA A 213 6.84 20.20 -10.22
CA ALA A 213 6.15 19.72 -11.41
C ALA A 213 6.19 20.74 -12.55
N THR A 214 6.06 20.29 -13.80
CA THR A 214 5.92 21.21 -14.94
C THR A 214 4.58 21.94 -14.89
N TYR A 215 4.51 23.12 -15.53
CA TYR A 215 3.26 23.89 -15.63
C TYR A 215 2.13 23.04 -16.23
N LYS A 216 2.47 22.25 -17.25
CA LYS A 216 1.54 21.35 -17.93
C LYS A 216 0.94 20.30 -17.00
N PHE A 217 1.75 19.73 -16.11
CA PHE A 217 1.28 18.77 -15.12
C PHE A 217 0.41 19.42 -14.03
N ILE A 218 0.74 20.65 -13.63
CA ILE A 218 -0.07 21.43 -12.68
C ILE A 218 -1.43 21.74 -13.30
N ASP A 219 -1.47 22.25 -14.54
CA ASP A 219 -2.72 22.61 -15.23
C ASP A 219 -3.63 21.40 -15.51
N ALA A 220 -3.05 20.20 -15.62
CA ALA A 220 -3.81 18.96 -15.77
C ALA A 220 -4.67 18.62 -14.54
N ALA A 221 -4.35 19.11 -13.33
CA ALA A 221 -5.05 18.76 -12.10
C ALA A 221 -6.58 18.97 -12.18
N LYS A 222 -7.01 20.09 -12.77
CA LYS A 222 -8.44 20.39 -12.99
C LYS A 222 -9.14 19.36 -13.88
N LEU A 223 -8.44 18.83 -14.87
CA LEU A 223 -8.95 17.81 -15.77
C LEU A 223 -9.07 16.46 -15.07
N TYR A 224 -8.13 16.11 -14.18
CA TYR A 224 -8.25 14.90 -13.36
C TYR A 224 -9.47 14.94 -12.44
N LEU A 225 -9.80 16.09 -11.86
CA LEU A 225 -11.04 16.24 -11.09
C LEU A 225 -12.30 16.17 -11.98
N LYS A 226 -12.28 16.82 -13.14
CA LYS A 226 -13.37 16.77 -14.13
C LYS A 226 -13.67 15.33 -14.55
N TYR A 227 -12.68 14.63 -15.09
CA TYR A 227 -12.85 13.26 -15.59
C TYR A 227 -13.10 12.24 -14.48
N GLY A 228 -12.54 12.46 -13.28
CA GLY A 228 -12.88 11.65 -12.11
C GLY A 228 -14.37 11.73 -11.75
N SER A 229 -14.93 12.95 -11.74
CA SER A 229 -16.37 13.13 -11.50
C SER A 229 -17.26 12.45 -12.56
N LEU A 230 -16.87 12.55 -13.83
CA LEU A 230 -17.62 11.97 -14.95
C LEU A 230 -17.56 10.44 -14.99
N THR A 231 -16.40 9.85 -14.68
CA THR A 231 -16.20 8.39 -14.68
C THR A 231 -16.49 7.73 -13.33
N LYS A 232 -16.67 8.51 -12.26
CA LYS A 232 -16.71 8.03 -10.86
C LYS A 232 -15.40 7.40 -10.37
N LEU A 233 -14.31 7.59 -11.11
CA LEU A 233 -12.97 7.23 -10.65
C LEU A 233 -12.38 8.36 -9.81
N ARG A 234 -11.55 7.99 -8.85
CA ARG A 234 -10.82 8.94 -8.01
C ARG A 234 -9.74 9.64 -8.82
N GLY A 235 -10.01 10.88 -9.20
CA GLY A 235 -9.09 11.69 -10.00
C GLY A 235 -7.80 12.06 -9.27
N ASP A 236 -7.84 12.19 -7.95
CA ASP A 236 -6.63 12.40 -7.13
C ASP A 236 -5.68 11.20 -7.14
N ILE A 237 -6.21 9.98 -7.22
CA ILE A 237 -5.42 8.76 -7.41
C ILE A 237 -4.77 8.74 -8.79
N LEU A 238 -5.55 8.93 -9.85
CA LEU A 238 -5.02 8.91 -11.22
C LEU A 238 -4.05 10.07 -11.46
N TYR A 239 -4.19 11.20 -10.76
CA TYR A 239 -3.20 12.27 -10.79
C TYR A 239 -1.88 11.86 -10.13
N CYS A 240 -1.92 11.16 -8.99
CA CYS A 240 -0.73 10.57 -8.38
C CYS A 240 -0.09 9.49 -9.27
N GLN A 241 -0.91 8.69 -9.94
CA GLN A 241 -0.47 7.73 -10.95
C GLN A 241 0.28 8.45 -12.07
N SER A 242 -0.29 9.54 -12.58
CA SER A 242 0.39 10.36 -13.58
C SER A 242 1.69 10.98 -13.09
N ALA A 243 1.76 11.42 -11.83
CA ALA A 243 3.01 11.91 -11.23
C ALA A 243 4.09 10.82 -11.25
N LYS A 244 3.73 9.58 -10.96
CA LYS A 244 4.64 8.43 -10.99
C LYS A 244 5.11 8.11 -12.42
N GLU A 245 4.20 8.08 -13.38
CA GLU A 245 4.49 7.75 -14.78
C GLU A 245 5.34 8.82 -15.49
N THR A 246 5.08 10.09 -15.17
CA THR A 246 5.69 11.22 -15.88
C THR A 246 6.79 11.92 -15.08
N ASN A 247 7.08 11.46 -13.87
CA ASN A 247 7.92 12.18 -12.91
C ASN A 247 7.45 13.64 -12.73
N PHE A 248 6.18 13.82 -12.36
CA PHE A 248 5.54 15.13 -12.20
C PHE A 248 5.58 16.00 -13.48
N GLY A 249 5.39 15.38 -14.64
CA GLY A 249 5.42 16.04 -15.95
C GLY A 249 6.81 16.32 -16.51
N LYS A 250 7.88 15.80 -15.90
CA LYS A 250 9.27 15.99 -16.37
C LYS A 250 9.69 15.00 -17.45
N TYR A 251 8.98 13.88 -17.58
CA TYR A 251 9.17 12.89 -18.64
C TYR A 251 10.62 12.40 -18.77
N THR A 252 11.18 11.89 -17.67
CA THR A 252 12.58 11.41 -17.62
C THR A 252 12.81 10.04 -18.27
N GLY A 253 11.82 9.54 -19.01
CA GLY A 253 11.83 8.22 -19.65
C GLY A 253 11.66 8.30 -21.16
N VAL A 254 11.02 7.29 -21.74
CA VAL A 254 10.83 7.17 -23.20
C VAL A 254 9.74 8.10 -23.72
N VAL A 255 8.63 8.21 -22.97
CA VAL A 255 7.53 9.13 -23.29
C VAL A 255 7.99 10.55 -23.02
N LYS A 256 7.67 11.48 -23.93
CA LYS A 256 8.06 12.90 -23.86
C LYS A 256 6.87 13.81 -23.55
N GLU A 257 7.15 15.03 -23.09
CA GLU A 257 6.12 15.98 -22.66
C GLU A 257 5.14 16.34 -23.78
N GLU A 258 5.64 16.55 -25.01
CA GLU A 258 4.84 16.87 -26.19
C GLU A 258 3.82 15.80 -26.56
N MET A 259 4.02 14.54 -26.12
CA MET A 259 3.12 13.43 -26.44
C MET A 259 1.79 13.50 -25.69
N ASN A 260 1.66 14.38 -24.68
CA ASN A 260 0.49 14.46 -23.79
C ASN A 260 0.09 13.11 -23.16
N ASN A 261 1.00 12.13 -23.09
CA ASN A 261 0.71 10.81 -22.57
C ASN A 261 1.02 10.75 -21.08
N PHE A 262 0.02 11.05 -20.28
CA PHE A 262 0.15 11.20 -18.83
C PHE A 262 0.24 9.88 -18.06
N ALA A 263 0.12 8.74 -18.74
CA ALA A 263 -0.04 7.44 -18.11
C ALA A 263 0.82 6.32 -18.75
N GLY A 264 1.77 6.68 -19.62
CA GLY A 264 2.63 5.70 -20.29
C GLY A 264 1.87 4.74 -21.22
N ILE A 265 0.72 5.15 -21.76
CA ILE A 265 -0.16 4.28 -22.56
C ILE A 265 0.57 3.84 -23.83
N LYS A 266 0.64 2.52 -24.03
CA LYS A 266 1.18 1.91 -25.24
C LYS A 266 0.20 2.01 -26.41
N ILE A 267 0.72 2.01 -27.63
CA ILE A 267 -0.09 1.77 -28.84
C ILE A 267 -0.74 0.37 -28.79
N LYS A 268 -1.65 0.07 -29.70
CA LYS A 268 -2.36 -1.23 -29.77
C LYS A 268 -1.43 -2.43 -29.62
N ASN A 269 -0.41 -2.51 -30.49
CA ASN A 269 0.54 -3.61 -30.61
C ASN A 269 1.98 -3.09 -30.50
N PRO A 270 2.48 -2.80 -29.28
CA PRO A 270 3.85 -2.35 -29.10
C PRO A 270 4.82 -3.50 -29.39
N THR A 271 5.96 -3.19 -29.99
CA THR A 271 7.05 -4.14 -30.27
C THR A 271 8.17 -4.07 -29.25
N GLY A 272 8.14 -3.07 -28.36
CA GLY A 272 9.08 -2.89 -27.27
C GLY A 272 8.76 -1.68 -26.40
N ASP A 273 9.81 -0.93 -26.07
CA ASP A 273 9.74 0.25 -25.20
C ASP A 273 10.36 1.49 -25.86
N ASN A 274 10.17 1.65 -27.17
CA ASN A 274 10.59 2.85 -27.89
C ASN A 274 9.52 3.93 -27.87
N ILE A 275 9.87 5.14 -28.31
CA ILE A 275 8.91 6.26 -28.38
C ILE A 275 7.70 5.94 -29.27
N SER A 276 7.93 5.19 -30.36
CA SER A 276 6.88 4.74 -31.29
C SER A 276 5.95 3.69 -30.70
N ASP A 277 6.33 3.05 -29.59
CA ASP A 277 5.49 2.07 -28.90
C ASP A 277 4.46 2.72 -27.96
N HIS A 278 4.43 4.05 -27.89
CA HIS A 278 3.57 4.81 -26.99
C HIS A 278 2.61 5.73 -27.74
N GLU A 279 1.40 5.87 -27.20
CA GLU A 279 0.38 6.78 -27.73
C GLU A 279 0.83 8.24 -27.61
N THR A 280 0.40 9.05 -28.59
CA THR A 280 0.51 10.51 -28.57
C THR A 280 -0.88 11.12 -28.67
N PHE A 281 -1.22 12.01 -27.75
CA PHE A 281 -2.50 12.68 -27.70
C PHE A 281 -2.37 14.13 -28.15
N LYS A 282 -3.42 14.65 -28.82
CA LYS A 282 -3.40 16.00 -29.42
C LYS A 282 -3.34 17.11 -28.39
N SER A 283 -3.94 16.90 -27.22
CA SER A 283 -4.09 17.90 -26.17
C SER A 283 -3.90 17.29 -24.78
N ILE A 284 -3.70 18.15 -23.77
CA ILE A 284 -3.69 17.73 -22.36
C ILE A 284 -5.00 17.02 -22.01
N GLU A 285 -6.13 17.56 -22.46
CA GLU A 285 -7.45 17.00 -22.22
C GLU A 285 -7.60 15.60 -22.83
N ASP A 286 -7.14 15.39 -24.07
CA ASP A 286 -7.16 14.07 -24.69
C ASP A 286 -6.28 13.06 -23.95
N GLY A 287 -5.10 13.49 -23.49
CA GLY A 287 -4.19 12.66 -22.70
C GLY A 287 -4.76 12.24 -21.36
N VAL A 288 -5.35 13.19 -20.62
CA VAL A 288 -6.02 12.92 -19.35
C VAL A 288 -7.25 12.03 -19.59
N ARG A 289 -8.10 12.34 -20.57
CA ARG A 289 -9.25 11.49 -20.91
C ARG A 289 -8.84 10.08 -21.29
N ALA A 290 -7.75 9.92 -22.04
CA ALA A 290 -7.22 8.61 -22.40
C ALA A 290 -6.73 7.83 -21.17
N HIS A 291 -6.09 8.47 -20.20
CA HIS A 291 -5.73 7.85 -18.92
C HIS A 291 -6.98 7.29 -18.20
N PHE A 292 -8.03 8.10 -18.07
CA PHE A 292 -9.28 7.65 -17.46
C PHE A 292 -9.93 6.52 -18.25
N ASN A 293 -10.02 6.63 -19.57
CA ASN A 293 -10.55 5.58 -20.42
C ASN A 293 -9.76 4.28 -20.29
N HIS A 294 -8.42 4.36 -20.19
CA HIS A 294 -7.60 3.20 -19.97
C HIS A 294 -7.94 2.54 -18.64
N MET A 295 -8.00 3.30 -17.54
CA MET A 295 -8.39 2.79 -16.23
C MET A 295 -9.82 2.22 -16.20
N CYS A 296 -10.75 2.78 -16.97
CA CYS A 296 -12.09 2.23 -17.15
C CYS A 296 -12.07 0.77 -17.65
N ALA A 297 -11.07 0.36 -18.45
CA ALA A 297 -10.92 -1.04 -18.86
C ALA A 297 -10.58 -1.98 -17.69
N TYR A 298 -9.76 -1.50 -16.75
CA TYR A 298 -9.33 -2.26 -15.58
C TYR A 298 -10.49 -2.43 -14.60
N VAL A 299 -11.25 -1.36 -14.39
CA VAL A 299 -12.29 -1.27 -13.35
C VAL A 299 -13.66 -1.76 -13.86
N GLY A 300 -13.92 -1.69 -15.16
CA GLY A 300 -15.21 -2.09 -15.75
C GLY A 300 -16.21 -0.96 -15.86
N ILE A 301 -15.74 0.26 -16.09
CA ILE A 301 -16.57 1.46 -16.24
C ILE A 301 -16.67 1.83 -17.72
N THR A 302 -17.78 2.43 -18.14
CA THR A 302 -17.92 2.93 -19.52
C THR A 302 -16.94 4.08 -19.77
N PRO A 303 -16.12 4.02 -20.83
CA PRO A 303 -15.20 5.11 -21.16
C PRO A 303 -15.95 6.34 -21.69
N ILE A 304 -15.29 7.49 -21.66
CA ILE A 304 -15.82 8.76 -22.18
C ILE A 304 -15.34 8.98 -23.61
N GLY A 305 -16.31 9.09 -24.51
CA GLY A 305 -16.04 9.21 -25.94
C GLY A 305 -15.34 7.97 -26.49
N ILE A 306 -14.57 8.16 -27.57
CA ILE A 306 -13.83 7.08 -28.22
C ILE A 306 -12.50 6.86 -27.44
N PRO A 307 -12.26 5.64 -26.90
CA PRO A 307 -10.99 5.30 -26.27
C PRO A 307 -9.91 5.00 -27.32
N HIS A 308 -8.65 5.06 -26.89
CA HIS A 308 -7.49 4.66 -27.70
C HIS A 308 -7.47 3.14 -27.93
N ASP A 309 -6.80 2.65 -28.98
CA ASP A 309 -6.91 1.25 -29.40
C ASP A 309 -6.46 0.23 -28.35
N ARG A 310 -5.43 0.57 -27.56
CA ARG A 310 -4.93 -0.30 -26.49
C ARG A 310 -5.96 -0.57 -25.39
N TYR A 311 -7.00 0.27 -25.25
CA TYR A 311 -8.15 -0.01 -24.39
C TYR A 311 -8.81 -1.36 -24.73
N TYR A 312 -9.03 -1.64 -26.02
CA TYR A 312 -9.71 -2.86 -26.46
C TYR A 312 -8.87 -4.12 -26.22
N ILE A 313 -7.54 -3.99 -26.26
CA ILE A 313 -6.62 -5.06 -25.87
C ILE A 313 -6.74 -5.35 -24.38
N VAL A 314 -6.77 -4.32 -23.53
CA VAL A 314 -6.95 -4.54 -22.09
C VAL A 314 -8.32 -5.16 -21.81
N LYS A 315 -9.38 -4.71 -22.48
CA LYS A 315 -10.74 -5.27 -22.30
C LYS A 315 -10.87 -6.73 -22.73
N SER A 316 -9.98 -7.26 -23.57
CA SER A 316 -9.99 -8.67 -23.97
C SER A 316 -9.23 -9.58 -23.01
N LEU A 317 -8.57 -9.06 -21.97
CA LEU A 317 -7.87 -9.87 -20.98
C LEU A 317 -8.84 -10.45 -19.96
N ASP A 318 -8.58 -11.68 -19.49
CA ASP A 318 -9.48 -12.40 -18.56
C ASP A 318 -9.73 -11.67 -17.24
N TRP A 319 -8.78 -10.86 -16.79
CA TRP A 319 -8.90 -10.07 -15.57
C TRP A 319 -9.55 -8.69 -15.79
N ALA A 320 -9.84 -8.28 -17.02
CA ALA A 320 -10.40 -6.97 -17.29
C ALA A 320 -11.69 -6.75 -16.49
N SER A 321 -11.97 -5.51 -16.09
CA SER A 321 -13.15 -5.15 -15.30
C SER A 321 -13.19 -5.71 -13.87
N THR A 322 -12.14 -6.38 -13.37
CA THR A 322 -12.10 -6.95 -12.01
C THR A 322 -11.41 -6.04 -10.99
N VAL A 323 -10.59 -5.07 -11.43
CA VAL A 323 -9.77 -4.24 -10.53
C VAL A 323 -10.66 -3.30 -9.72
N ARG A 324 -10.49 -3.26 -8.40
CA ARG A 324 -11.24 -2.38 -7.49
C ARG A 324 -10.32 -1.47 -6.68
N TYR A 325 -9.11 -1.92 -6.40
CA TYR A 325 -8.16 -1.24 -5.51
C TYR A 325 -6.88 -0.87 -6.24
N VAL A 326 -6.25 0.23 -5.81
CA VAL A 326 -4.99 0.72 -6.40
C VAL A 326 -3.88 -0.31 -6.29
N GLU A 327 -3.83 -1.06 -5.20
CA GLU A 327 -2.86 -2.11 -4.94
C GLU A 327 -2.87 -3.20 -6.03
N GLU A 328 -4.02 -3.50 -6.63
CA GLU A 328 -4.17 -4.51 -7.69
C GLU A 328 -3.61 -4.06 -9.05
N LEU A 329 -3.21 -2.79 -9.19
CA LEU A 329 -2.53 -2.31 -10.40
C LEU A 329 -1.13 -2.92 -10.55
N GLY A 330 -0.52 -3.40 -9.45
CA GLY A 330 0.75 -4.12 -9.50
C GLY A 330 0.63 -5.43 -10.28
N GLY A 331 1.51 -5.63 -11.27
CA GLY A 331 1.48 -6.77 -12.19
C GLY A 331 0.42 -6.69 -13.30
N LYS A 332 -0.53 -5.74 -13.24
CA LYS A 332 -1.55 -5.51 -14.28
C LYS A 332 -1.26 -4.26 -15.12
N TRP A 333 -1.03 -3.13 -14.45
CA TRP A 333 -0.67 -1.86 -15.08
C TRP A 333 0.83 -1.75 -15.32
N ALA A 334 1.62 -2.08 -14.30
CA ALA A 334 3.08 -2.09 -14.36
C ALA A 334 3.61 -3.47 -13.90
N PRO A 335 4.76 -3.95 -14.42
CA PRO A 335 5.35 -5.22 -13.99
C PRO A 335 5.67 -5.27 -12.49
N ASP A 336 5.98 -4.12 -11.89
CA ASP A 336 6.25 -4.00 -10.46
C ASP A 336 5.00 -4.37 -9.62
N LYS A 337 5.12 -5.42 -8.81
CA LYS A 337 4.05 -5.89 -7.90
C LYS A 337 3.71 -4.86 -6.83
N ASN A 338 4.63 -3.96 -6.48
CA ASN A 338 4.42 -2.91 -5.49
C ASN A 338 3.96 -1.57 -6.09
N TYR A 339 3.65 -1.55 -7.39
CA TYR A 339 3.27 -0.32 -8.09
C TYR A 339 2.12 0.43 -7.39
N GLY A 340 1.04 -0.27 -7.00
CA GLY A 340 -0.09 0.34 -6.32
C GLY A 340 0.26 0.94 -4.95
N VAL A 341 1.19 0.31 -4.21
CA VAL A 341 1.71 0.86 -2.96
C VAL A 341 2.44 2.19 -3.19
N SER A 342 3.18 2.31 -4.30
CA SER A 342 3.85 3.55 -4.66
C SER A 342 2.86 4.69 -4.94
N ILE A 343 1.75 4.40 -5.61
CA ILE A 343 0.69 5.38 -5.89
C ILE A 343 0.00 5.82 -4.60
N LYS A 344 -0.29 4.87 -3.72
CA LYS A 344 -0.86 5.18 -2.41
C LYS A 344 0.04 6.07 -1.56
N ASN A 345 1.35 5.82 -1.57
CA ASN A 345 2.31 6.67 -0.87
C ASN A 345 2.33 8.09 -1.43
N LEU A 346 2.20 8.27 -2.74
CA LEU A 346 2.05 9.59 -3.37
C LEU A 346 0.73 10.25 -2.97
N LEU A 347 -0.38 9.51 -2.98
CA LEU A 347 -1.68 10.03 -2.54
C LEU A 347 -1.63 10.49 -1.08
N ASN A 348 -0.99 9.73 -0.18
CA ASN A 348 -0.85 10.13 1.22
C ASN A 348 -0.06 11.44 1.34
N LYS A 349 1.00 11.63 0.55
CA LYS A 349 1.73 12.92 0.52
C LYS A 349 0.87 14.06 -0.03
N LEU A 350 0.08 13.79 -1.07
CA LEU A 350 -0.85 14.75 -1.66
C LEU A 350 -1.91 15.17 -0.63
N LEU A 351 -2.58 14.22 0.02
CA LEU A 351 -3.64 14.48 1.00
C LEU A 351 -3.14 15.16 2.28
N ASN A 352 -1.86 15.03 2.60
CA ASN A 352 -1.20 15.73 3.70
C ASN A 352 -0.53 17.04 3.27
N THR A 353 -0.68 17.46 2.01
CA THR A 353 -0.14 18.74 1.58
C THR A 353 -0.93 19.87 2.23
N GLU A 354 -0.25 20.66 3.03
CA GLU A 354 -0.79 21.89 3.60
C GLU A 354 -1.15 22.86 2.47
N ILE A 355 -2.40 23.30 2.50
CA ILE A 355 -2.87 24.36 1.61
C ILE A 355 -2.91 25.64 2.41
N ASP A 356 -2.22 26.66 1.91
CA ASP A 356 -2.29 27.99 2.48
C ASP A 356 -3.60 28.61 1.99
N VAL A 357 -4.70 28.26 2.67
CA VAL A 357 -5.99 28.89 2.43
C VAL A 357 -5.84 30.31 2.92
N ILE A 358 -5.76 31.27 1.99
CA ILE A 358 -5.76 32.70 2.34
C ILE A 358 -6.96 32.93 3.24
N ASN A 359 -6.68 33.11 4.53
CA ASN A 359 -7.70 33.50 5.49
C ASN A 359 -7.96 34.98 5.24
N TYR A 360 -8.89 35.26 4.33
CA TYR A 360 -9.23 36.63 3.92
C TYR A 360 -9.57 37.51 5.11
N LYS A 361 -10.17 36.95 6.18
CA LYS A 361 -10.42 37.68 7.42
C LYS A 361 -9.11 38.08 8.11
N LYS A 362 -8.17 37.15 8.30
CA LYS A 362 -6.86 37.43 8.91
C LYS A 362 -6.02 38.38 8.06
N LEU A 363 -6.07 38.24 6.73
CA LEU A 363 -5.38 39.14 5.80
C LEU A 363 -6.00 40.54 5.85
N TYR A 364 -7.32 40.65 5.86
CA TYR A 364 -8.04 41.92 5.99
C TYR A 364 -7.73 42.62 7.33
N GLU A 365 -7.74 41.88 8.44
CA GLU A 365 -7.37 42.38 9.77
C GLU A 365 -5.91 42.88 9.80
N LYS A 366 -4.99 42.19 9.12
CA LYS A 366 -3.60 42.65 8.98
C LYS A 366 -3.53 43.96 8.19
N CYS A 367 -4.23 44.04 7.05
CA CYS A 367 -4.28 45.26 6.24
C CYS A 367 -4.88 46.45 7.00
N LEU A 368 -5.89 46.21 7.85
CA LEU A 368 -6.46 47.27 8.70
C LEU A 368 -5.44 47.83 9.70
N LYS A 369 -4.71 46.96 10.42
CA LYS A 369 -3.67 47.39 11.36
C LYS A 369 -2.56 48.18 10.67
N GLU A 370 -2.17 47.74 9.48
CA GLU A 370 -1.11 48.38 8.70
C GLU A 370 -1.56 49.77 8.19
N ARG A 371 -2.83 49.89 7.79
CA ARG A 371 -3.46 51.17 7.44
C ARG A 371 -3.51 52.14 8.62
N GLU A 372 -3.89 51.67 9.82
CA GLU A 372 -3.91 52.50 11.03
C GLU A 372 -2.52 53.03 11.38
N LYS A 373 -1.49 52.17 11.28
CA LYS A 373 -0.10 52.57 11.49
C LYS A 373 0.36 53.64 10.49
N LEU A 374 0.08 53.43 9.20
CA LEU A 374 0.44 54.40 8.15
C LEU A 374 -0.27 55.74 8.35
N ASN A 375 -1.55 55.72 8.73
CA ASN A 375 -2.29 56.95 9.02
C ASN A 375 -1.66 57.71 10.20
N TYR A 376 -1.23 57.02 11.25
CA TYR A 376 -0.53 57.64 12.37
C TYR A 376 0.81 58.28 11.95
N GLU A 377 1.60 57.58 11.13
CA GLU A 377 2.86 58.14 10.59
C GLU A 377 2.64 59.36 9.70
N ILE A 378 1.58 59.36 8.89
CA ILE A 378 1.19 60.52 8.06
C ILE A 378 0.85 61.73 8.93
N GLU A 379 0.10 61.57 10.01
CA GLU A 379 -0.24 62.68 10.90
C GLU A 379 1.01 63.26 11.59
N LEU A 380 1.92 62.41 12.07
CA LEU A 380 3.21 62.84 12.60
C LEU A 380 4.05 63.64 11.58
N LEU A 381 4.04 63.22 10.32
CA LEU A 381 4.74 63.93 9.25
C LEU A 381 4.08 65.28 8.95
N LYS A 382 2.74 65.36 8.94
CA LYS A 382 2.01 66.62 8.78
C LYS A 382 2.33 67.60 9.90
N GLU A 383 2.37 67.16 11.15
CA GLU A 383 2.77 68.01 12.28
C GLU A 383 4.18 68.57 12.12
N LYS A 384 5.14 67.72 11.70
CA LYS A 384 6.52 68.16 11.42
C LYS A 384 6.57 69.17 10.28
N ILE A 385 5.84 68.94 9.20
CA ILE A 385 5.75 69.87 8.06
C ILE A 385 5.17 71.21 8.52
N ASN A 386 4.10 71.20 9.33
CA ASN A 386 3.51 72.44 9.85
C ASN A 386 4.47 73.21 10.75
N LYS A 387 5.25 72.52 11.60
CA LYS A 387 6.33 73.15 12.39
C LYS A 387 7.42 73.76 11.50
N ILE A 388 7.80 73.08 10.43
CA ILE A 388 8.79 73.61 9.48
C ILE A 388 8.23 74.85 8.78
N LYS A 389 6.97 74.82 8.34
CA LYS A 389 6.32 75.97 7.71
C LYS A 389 6.24 77.17 8.63
N SER A 390 5.89 76.99 9.90
CA SER A 390 5.86 78.10 10.87
C SER A 390 7.24 78.71 11.13
N ILE A 391 8.33 77.97 10.96
CA ILE A 391 9.71 78.49 11.07
C ILE A 391 10.13 79.24 9.81
N VAL A 392 9.56 78.92 8.65
CA VAL A 392 9.89 79.54 7.35
C VAL A 392 9.06 80.81 7.10
N GLU A 393 7.93 80.96 7.78
CA GLU A 393 7.04 82.12 7.70
C GLU A 393 7.37 83.24 8.72
N ASP A 394 8.23 82.97 9.71
CA ASP A 394 8.90 83.93 10.61
C ASP A 394 10.24 84.39 10.02
#